data_AF-A0A4R3LMB4-F1
#
_entry.id   AF-A0A4R3LMB4-F1
#
_cell.length_a   1.000
_cell.length_b   1.000
_cell.length_c   1.000
_cell.angle_alpha   90.00
_cell.angle_beta   90.00
_cell.angle_gamma   90.00
#
_symmetry.space_group_name_H-M   'P 1'
#
loop_
_entity.id
_entity.type
_entity.pdbx_description
1 polymer ?
#
loop_
_entity_poly.entity_id
_entity_poly.type
_entity_poly.pdbx_seq_one_letter_code
_entity_poly.pdbx_strand_id
1 'polypeptide(L)'
;STVATIASVLTGSGGLEKADYGTLILSGANTYTGGTVISAGTLQIGAGGAAGEIGGDVANAGVLAFARSGELRLDGAISGTGALVQSGPGTVYLTGSNSYSGGTTIAGGTLRIDGAGALGSGGLTVGTQGTLRASGTFAYGGPITLGGTASAPAKSAATAATFEVDTAQALTLSGVLSGSAGLTKTGGGLLILTGENSYAGLTTIAAGTLQIGNGGTIGSILGDVVNEASLVFNRSDTYAFTGQISGSGAVTFTGGGTVLFSSPYTGPIAVDQSTVRLESGSVTASPFTVNAGGVLGGTATIGGLTVNGGGTAAPGYSPGTLTVTGAVTFNAGSVYAVDVTPDGAHDLILATGSVTLSSGASVQVLAVPGRYAAASTMPILSTSGTLTGTFGSVTSDYAFLDPALTYDAQNVYLTLVYNAVDFAAFAQTPNQTAVAVAAQDLGSGNAVYEAIFQLPEAAVAPAFNQLSGEVYPSIATVIQQQSIYLREAVGTRLRQSLTGSGTGALAYAAKAAGPATAPLSAGLTPTLWLQGYGG
;
A
#
# COMPACT_ATOMS: atom_id res chain seq x y z
N SER A 1 -15.99 47.99 13.51
CA SER A 1 -16.95 47.12 12.81
C SER A 1 -18.32 47.40 13.39
N THR A 2 -19.30 47.75 12.55
CA THR A 2 -20.72 47.92 12.96
C THR A 2 -21.37 46.55 13.05
N VAL A 3 -22.12 46.30 14.14
CA VAL A 3 -22.88 45.07 14.35
C VAL A 3 -24.35 45.44 14.49
N ALA A 4 -25.22 44.81 13.72
CA ALA A 4 -26.67 44.91 13.84
C ALA A 4 -27.26 43.54 14.12
N THR A 5 -28.30 43.46 14.94
CA THR A 5 -28.99 42.21 15.27
C THR A 5 -30.47 42.34 14.94
N ILE A 6 -31.00 41.40 14.17
CA ILE A 6 -32.43 41.21 13.95
C ILE A 6 -32.87 39.98 14.74
N ALA A 7 -33.58 40.23 15.84
CA ALA A 7 -34.15 39.19 16.70
C ALA A 7 -35.59 38.81 16.32
N SER A 8 -36.27 39.66 15.54
CA SER A 8 -37.61 39.36 15.01
C SER A 8 -37.55 38.27 13.94
N VAL A 9 -38.63 37.50 13.80
CA VAL A 9 -38.82 36.55 12.71
C VAL A 9 -39.08 37.32 11.40
N LEU A 10 -38.17 37.18 10.44
CA LEU A 10 -38.37 37.66 9.06
C LEU A 10 -39.23 36.66 8.29
N THR A 11 -40.26 37.13 7.59
CA THR A 11 -41.26 36.30 6.89
C THR A 11 -41.56 36.84 5.50
N GLY A 12 -42.23 36.04 4.66
CA GLY A 12 -42.71 36.44 3.33
C GLY A 12 -41.91 35.81 2.18
N SER A 13 -42.30 36.13 0.94
CA SER A 13 -41.68 35.59 -0.27
C SER A 13 -40.46 36.37 -0.77
N GLY A 14 -40.19 37.55 -0.20
CA GLY A 14 -38.99 38.33 -0.49
C GLY A 14 -37.72 37.67 0.04
N GLY A 15 -36.57 38.01 -0.55
CA GLY A 15 -35.26 37.60 -0.06
C GLY A 15 -34.65 38.62 0.89
N LEU A 16 -33.55 38.23 1.54
CA LEU A 16 -32.71 39.12 2.35
C LEU A 16 -31.45 39.53 1.56
N GLU A 17 -31.15 40.83 1.51
CA GLU A 17 -29.85 41.32 1.00
C GLU A 17 -29.05 42.00 2.12
N LYS A 18 -27.82 41.54 2.33
CA LYS A 18 -26.82 42.14 3.22
C LYS A 18 -25.73 42.80 2.38
N ALA A 19 -25.70 44.14 2.35
CA ALA A 19 -24.85 44.89 1.43
C ALA A 19 -23.68 45.67 2.06
N ASP A 20 -23.73 46.02 3.35
CA ASP A 20 -22.65 46.76 4.01
C ASP A 20 -21.47 45.87 4.44
N TYR A 21 -20.35 46.46 4.88
CA TYR A 21 -19.16 45.72 5.32
C TYR A 21 -19.19 45.23 6.79
N GLY A 22 -20.21 45.60 7.56
CA GLY A 22 -20.37 45.19 8.96
C GLY A 22 -20.94 43.79 9.13
N THR A 23 -21.29 43.44 10.37
CA THR A 23 -21.93 42.17 10.72
C THR A 23 -23.42 42.36 10.93
N LEU A 24 -24.24 41.59 10.21
CA LEU A 24 -25.66 41.41 10.51
C LEU A 24 -25.86 40.06 11.20
N ILE A 25 -26.46 40.07 12.38
CA ILE A 25 -26.81 38.87 13.14
C ILE A 25 -28.31 38.60 12.99
N LEU A 26 -28.66 37.40 12.53
CA LEU A 26 -30.03 36.90 12.54
C LEU A 26 -30.22 35.92 13.70
N SER A 27 -30.94 36.35 14.74
CA SER A 27 -31.28 35.50 15.89
C SER A 27 -32.76 35.11 15.94
N GLY A 28 -33.60 35.67 15.08
CA GLY A 28 -34.98 35.22 14.86
C GLY A 28 -35.05 33.91 14.07
N ALA A 29 -36.08 33.09 14.33
CA ALA A 29 -36.40 31.88 13.57
C ALA A 29 -37.08 32.26 12.24
N ASN A 30 -36.30 32.77 11.29
CA ASN A 30 -36.79 33.30 10.02
C ASN A 30 -37.47 32.23 9.14
N THR A 31 -38.51 32.63 8.41
CA THR A 31 -39.29 31.75 7.51
C THR A 31 -39.49 32.34 6.11
N TYR A 32 -38.72 33.36 5.74
CA TYR A 32 -38.74 33.89 4.37
C TYR A 32 -38.24 32.87 3.35
N THR A 33 -38.71 32.96 2.11
CA THR A 33 -38.42 31.95 1.08
C THR A 33 -37.66 32.48 -0.14
N GLY A 34 -37.46 33.80 -0.27
CA GLY A 34 -36.81 34.41 -1.44
C GLY A 34 -35.29 34.25 -1.52
N GLY A 35 -34.68 33.43 -0.66
CA GLY A 35 -33.23 33.25 -0.57
C GLY A 35 -32.50 34.43 0.09
N THR A 36 -31.18 34.37 0.05
CA THR A 36 -30.30 35.37 0.68
C THR A 36 -29.16 35.79 -0.24
N VAL A 37 -28.87 37.09 -0.28
CA VAL A 37 -27.70 37.67 -0.95
C VAL A 37 -26.81 38.34 0.09
N ILE A 38 -25.53 37.98 0.14
CA ILE A 38 -24.50 38.62 0.97
C ILE A 38 -23.53 39.30 0.01
N SER A 39 -23.72 40.58 -0.25
CA SER A 39 -22.90 41.36 -1.19
C SER A 39 -21.57 41.78 -0.55
N ALA A 40 -21.53 41.96 0.78
CA ALA A 40 -20.32 42.27 1.54
C ALA A 40 -20.49 41.98 3.06
N GLY A 41 -19.38 42.07 3.80
CA GLY A 41 -19.36 41.93 5.25
C GLY A 41 -19.72 40.52 5.73
N THR A 42 -20.32 40.43 6.92
CA THR A 42 -20.70 39.15 7.54
C THR A 42 -22.21 39.07 7.75
N LEU A 43 -22.83 37.98 7.33
CA LEU A 43 -24.13 37.53 7.81
C LEU A 43 -23.90 36.38 8.80
N GLN A 44 -24.27 36.59 10.07
CA GLN A 44 -24.17 35.58 11.12
C GLN A 44 -25.55 35.05 11.48
N ILE A 45 -25.70 33.73 11.50
CA ILE A 45 -26.89 33.04 11.98
C ILE A 45 -26.66 32.61 13.42
N GLY A 46 -27.54 33.07 14.32
CA GLY A 46 -27.45 32.83 15.75
C GLY A 46 -26.53 33.79 16.50
N ALA A 47 -26.71 33.83 17.82
CA ALA A 47 -25.98 34.68 18.76
C ALA A 47 -25.52 33.88 20.00
N GLY A 48 -25.05 32.65 19.79
CA GLY A 48 -24.59 31.71 20.82
C GLY A 48 -25.66 30.75 21.35
N GLY A 49 -26.95 31.07 21.16
CA GLY A 49 -28.07 30.19 21.48
C GLY A 49 -28.50 29.29 20.32
N ALA A 50 -29.60 28.55 20.52
CA ALA A 50 -30.18 27.68 19.48
C ALA A 50 -31.08 28.44 18.46
N ALA A 51 -31.31 29.74 18.66
CA ALA A 51 -32.15 30.56 17.81
C ALA A 51 -31.38 31.18 16.62
N GLY A 52 -32.11 31.68 15.63
CA GLY A 52 -31.63 32.01 14.28
C GLY A 52 -32.24 31.05 13.26
N GLU A 53 -32.38 31.44 12.01
CA GLU A 53 -32.69 30.54 10.89
C GLU A 53 -32.36 31.28 9.60
N ILE A 54 -32.04 30.53 8.55
CA ILE A 54 -31.89 31.01 7.19
C ILE A 54 -32.43 29.92 6.26
N GLY A 55 -33.14 30.31 5.21
CA GLY A 55 -33.74 29.39 4.25
C GLY A 55 -33.44 29.79 2.81
N GLY A 56 -33.58 28.81 1.91
CA GLY A 56 -33.34 28.98 0.47
C GLY A 56 -31.87 29.05 0.10
N ASP A 57 -31.62 29.39 -1.17
CA ASP A 57 -30.28 29.53 -1.72
C ASP A 57 -29.58 30.79 -1.19
N VAL A 58 -28.25 30.74 -1.12
CA VAL A 58 -27.41 31.86 -0.67
C VAL A 58 -26.40 32.23 -1.75
N ALA A 59 -26.48 33.47 -2.26
CA ALA A 59 -25.41 34.07 -3.06
C ALA A 59 -24.46 34.83 -2.12
N ASN A 60 -23.26 34.29 -1.90
CA ASN A 60 -22.31 34.78 -0.91
C ASN A 60 -21.05 35.38 -1.57
N ALA A 61 -20.86 36.68 -1.44
CA ALA A 61 -19.63 37.39 -1.77
C ALA A 61 -18.86 37.88 -0.52
N GLY A 62 -19.44 37.71 0.68
CA GLY A 62 -18.84 38.08 1.97
C GLY A 62 -18.54 36.87 2.84
N VAL A 63 -19.03 36.88 4.08
CA VAL A 63 -18.94 35.76 5.02
C VAL A 63 -20.33 35.34 5.48
N LEU A 64 -20.64 34.05 5.32
CA LEU A 64 -21.77 33.41 5.99
C LEU A 64 -21.25 32.68 7.23
N ALA A 65 -21.65 33.14 8.42
CA ALA A 65 -21.18 32.61 9.70
C ALA A 65 -22.32 31.94 10.49
N PHE A 66 -22.00 30.88 11.22
CA PHE A 66 -22.93 30.16 12.09
C PHE A 66 -22.41 30.18 13.52
N ALA A 67 -23.14 30.86 14.40
CA ALA A 67 -22.84 30.99 15.82
C ALA A 67 -24.01 30.46 16.65
N ARG A 68 -24.42 29.22 16.39
CA ARG A 68 -25.53 28.54 17.08
C ARG A 68 -25.02 27.42 18.00
N SER A 69 -25.76 27.12 19.06
CA SER A 69 -25.53 25.96 19.91
C SER A 69 -26.35 24.72 19.55
N GLY A 70 -27.43 24.89 18.78
CA GLY A 70 -28.30 23.81 18.33
C GLY A 70 -27.97 23.30 16.93
N GLU A 71 -28.90 22.53 16.37
CA GLU A 71 -28.81 22.09 14.98
C GLU A 71 -29.31 23.17 14.01
N LEU A 72 -28.74 23.19 12.82
CA LEU A 72 -29.23 23.96 11.67
C LEU A 72 -29.02 23.14 10.41
N ARG A 73 -30.05 23.05 9.56
CA ARG A 73 -29.98 22.33 8.29
C ARG A 73 -30.03 23.31 7.13
N LEU A 74 -29.08 23.15 6.21
CA LEU A 74 -28.93 23.98 5.01
C LEU A 74 -28.99 23.10 3.77
N ASP A 75 -30.13 23.16 3.12
CA ASP A 75 -30.41 22.45 1.88
C ASP A 75 -30.18 23.28 0.63
N GLY A 76 -30.32 24.60 0.73
CA GLY A 76 -30.13 25.51 -0.38
C GLY A 76 -28.68 25.54 -0.85
N ALA A 77 -28.49 25.83 -2.14
CA ALA A 77 -27.16 25.99 -2.71
C ALA A 77 -26.53 27.30 -2.24
N ILE A 78 -25.26 27.23 -1.84
CA ILE A 78 -24.43 28.39 -1.52
C ILE A 78 -23.45 28.61 -2.68
N SER A 79 -23.44 29.82 -3.23
CA SER A 79 -22.63 30.20 -4.41
C SER A 79 -21.82 31.47 -4.15
N GLY A 80 -20.93 31.83 -5.07
CA GLY A 80 -20.18 33.10 -5.05
C GLY A 80 -18.75 33.00 -4.51
N THR A 81 -18.11 34.14 -4.26
CA THR A 81 -16.69 34.20 -3.88
C THR A 81 -16.45 34.20 -2.37
N GLY A 82 -17.52 34.26 -1.58
CA GLY A 82 -17.47 34.41 -0.14
C GLY A 82 -17.09 33.13 0.60
N ALA A 83 -16.82 33.29 1.90
CA ALA A 83 -16.41 32.21 2.80
C ALA A 83 -17.57 31.75 3.70
N LEU A 84 -17.48 30.50 4.16
CA LEU A 84 -18.36 29.91 5.17
C LEU A 84 -17.59 29.74 6.49
N VAL A 85 -18.19 30.13 7.61
CA VAL A 85 -17.58 30.00 8.96
C VAL A 85 -18.55 29.34 9.94
N GLN A 86 -18.20 28.17 10.47
CA GLN A 86 -18.87 27.58 11.63
C GLN A 86 -18.08 27.94 12.89
N SER A 87 -18.70 28.65 13.83
CA SER A 87 -18.06 29.13 15.07
C SER A 87 -18.80 28.78 16.34
N GLY A 88 -20.11 28.50 16.25
CA GLY A 88 -20.92 28.05 17.38
C GLY A 88 -20.65 26.58 17.75
N PRO A 89 -21.00 26.16 18.98
CA PRO A 89 -20.76 24.79 19.43
C PRO A 89 -21.75 23.76 18.85
N GLY A 90 -22.78 24.20 18.13
CA GLY A 90 -23.81 23.34 17.55
C GLY A 90 -23.38 22.60 16.28
N THR A 91 -24.37 21.98 15.62
CA THR A 91 -24.17 21.21 14.39
C THR A 91 -24.85 21.89 13.21
N VAL A 92 -24.09 22.22 12.18
CA VAL A 92 -24.63 22.63 10.89
C VAL A 92 -24.60 21.43 9.94
N TYR A 93 -25.76 21.03 9.44
CA TYR A 93 -25.92 20.05 8.39
C TYR A 93 -25.86 20.80 7.06
N LEU A 94 -24.76 20.65 6.34
CA LEU A 94 -24.56 21.28 5.04
C LEU A 94 -24.71 20.23 3.95
N THR A 95 -25.90 20.16 3.36
CA THR A 95 -26.28 19.12 2.38
C THR A 95 -26.54 19.70 0.99
N GLY A 96 -26.59 21.02 0.85
CA GLY A 96 -26.68 21.68 -0.45
C GLY A 96 -25.45 21.44 -1.33
N SER A 97 -25.65 21.40 -2.65
CA SER A 97 -24.56 21.36 -3.63
C SER A 97 -24.00 22.77 -3.79
N ASN A 98 -22.82 23.01 -3.23
CA ASN A 98 -22.27 24.35 -3.07
C ASN A 98 -21.18 24.64 -4.11
N SER A 99 -21.12 25.90 -4.55
CA SER A 99 -20.15 26.40 -5.54
C SER A 99 -19.33 27.58 -5.04
N TYR A 100 -19.47 27.96 -3.76
CA TYR A 100 -18.68 29.07 -3.22
C TYR A 100 -17.18 28.76 -3.23
N SER A 101 -16.36 29.78 -3.48
CA SER A 101 -14.91 29.64 -3.66
C SER A 101 -14.06 30.22 -2.52
N GLY A 102 -14.65 30.97 -1.60
CA GLY A 102 -13.92 31.61 -0.50
C GLY A 102 -13.46 30.65 0.61
N GLY A 103 -13.88 29.38 0.54
CA GLY A 103 -13.48 28.33 1.48
C GLY A 103 -14.37 28.20 2.71
N THR A 104 -14.07 27.19 3.51
CA THR A 104 -14.85 26.81 4.69
C THR A 104 -13.94 26.79 5.91
N THR A 105 -14.33 27.49 6.98
CA THR A 105 -13.64 27.46 8.27
C THR A 105 -14.55 26.87 9.35
N ILE A 106 -14.11 25.82 10.02
CA ILE A 106 -14.78 25.23 11.19
C ILE A 106 -13.97 25.63 12.42
N ALA A 107 -14.28 26.79 12.99
CA ALA A 107 -13.62 27.34 14.17
C ALA A 107 -14.10 26.69 15.48
N GLY A 108 -15.34 26.19 15.50
CA GLY A 108 -15.98 25.53 16.64
C GLY A 108 -17.08 24.57 16.19
N GLY A 109 -17.59 23.75 17.11
CA GLY A 109 -18.75 22.88 16.86
C GLY A 109 -18.55 21.88 15.73
N THR A 110 -19.65 21.45 15.11
CA THR A 110 -19.65 20.44 14.05
C THR A 110 -20.20 20.99 12.74
N LEU A 111 -19.49 20.76 11.64
CA LEU A 111 -20.03 20.84 10.29
C LEU A 111 -20.20 19.41 9.76
N ARG A 112 -21.45 18.99 9.58
CA ARG A 112 -21.80 17.66 9.08
C ARG A 112 -22.12 17.73 7.60
N ILE A 113 -21.47 16.87 6.82
CA ILE A 113 -21.60 16.78 5.36
C ILE A 113 -21.77 15.33 4.91
N ASP A 114 -22.49 15.11 3.82
CA ASP A 114 -22.70 13.80 3.20
C ASP A 114 -21.96 13.62 1.85
N GLY A 115 -21.38 14.70 1.32
CA GLY A 115 -20.57 14.69 0.11
C GLY A 115 -19.63 15.90 0.02
N ALA A 116 -18.55 15.77 -0.77
CA ALA A 116 -17.57 16.84 -0.94
C ALA A 116 -18.14 18.12 -1.58
N GLY A 117 -19.21 17.99 -2.38
CA GLY A 117 -19.92 19.12 -2.98
C GLY A 117 -20.50 20.10 -1.95
N ALA A 118 -20.65 19.70 -0.69
CA ALA A 118 -21.07 20.58 0.39
C ALA A 118 -20.01 21.65 0.74
N LEU A 119 -18.73 21.41 0.48
CA LEU A 119 -17.64 22.33 0.89
C LEU A 119 -17.30 23.39 -0.16
N GLY A 120 -17.99 23.41 -1.30
CA GLY A 120 -17.64 24.32 -2.40
C GLY A 120 -16.29 23.99 -3.03
N SER A 121 -15.67 24.99 -3.65
CA SER A 121 -14.38 24.84 -4.36
C SER A 121 -13.19 25.44 -3.61
N GLY A 122 -13.43 26.16 -2.52
CA GLY A 122 -12.37 26.73 -1.69
C GLY A 122 -11.72 25.70 -0.76
N GLY A 123 -10.65 26.13 -0.09
CA GLY A 123 -9.96 25.30 0.91
C GLY A 123 -10.76 25.11 2.19
N LEU A 124 -10.43 24.05 2.95
CA LEU A 124 -11.00 23.74 4.25
C LEU A 124 -10.01 24.10 5.36
N THR A 125 -10.48 24.81 6.38
CA THR A 125 -9.75 25.01 7.64
C THR A 125 -10.55 24.42 8.78
N VAL A 126 -9.95 23.52 9.56
CA VAL A 126 -10.56 22.94 10.77
C VAL A 126 -9.75 23.38 11.97
N GLY A 127 -10.36 24.17 12.85
CA GLY A 127 -9.74 24.63 14.09
C GLY A 127 -9.74 23.55 15.17
N THR A 128 -9.01 23.81 16.26
CA THR A 128 -8.90 22.84 17.39
C THR A 128 -10.19 22.57 18.16
N GLN A 129 -11.22 23.40 17.97
CA GLN A 129 -12.56 23.19 18.54
C GLN A 129 -13.58 22.78 17.47
N GLY A 130 -13.13 22.63 16.22
CA GLY A 130 -13.97 22.30 15.08
C GLY A 130 -13.94 20.81 14.77
N THR A 131 -15.09 20.31 14.34
CA THR A 131 -15.28 18.95 13.85
C THR A 131 -15.84 19.00 12.43
N LEU A 132 -15.14 18.39 11.48
CA LEU A 132 -15.76 17.96 10.23
C LEU A 132 -16.32 16.56 10.44
N ARG A 133 -17.63 16.39 10.24
CA ARG A 133 -18.29 15.08 10.33
C ARG A 133 -18.76 14.61 8.96
N ALA A 134 -18.21 13.50 8.48
CA ALA A 134 -18.67 12.84 7.27
C ALA A 134 -19.76 11.81 7.60
N SER A 135 -20.97 12.02 7.08
CA SER A 135 -22.09 11.10 7.17
C SER A 135 -22.37 10.31 5.89
N GLY A 136 -21.58 10.54 4.85
CA GLY A 136 -21.59 9.77 3.60
C GLY A 136 -20.19 9.28 3.25
N THR A 137 -20.09 8.47 2.20
CA THR A 137 -18.82 7.95 1.68
C THR A 137 -18.38 8.75 0.47
N PHE A 138 -17.25 9.46 0.58
CA PHE A 138 -16.75 10.34 -0.49
C PHE A 138 -15.26 10.68 -0.31
N ALA A 139 -14.70 11.33 -1.34
CA ALA A 139 -13.35 11.87 -1.31
C ALA A 139 -13.35 13.41 -1.37
N TYR A 140 -12.45 14.06 -0.65
CA TYR A 140 -12.18 15.49 -0.73
C TYR A 140 -10.71 15.73 -1.06
N GLY A 141 -10.47 16.42 -2.19
CA GLY A 141 -9.13 16.70 -2.72
C GLY A 141 -8.67 18.15 -2.55
N GLY A 142 -9.49 19.02 -1.94
CA GLY A 142 -9.10 20.41 -1.69
C GLY A 142 -8.02 20.51 -0.59
N PRO A 143 -7.29 21.63 -0.51
CA PRO A 143 -6.30 21.85 0.54
C PRO A 143 -6.96 21.91 1.92
N ILE A 144 -6.33 21.30 2.92
CA ILE A 144 -6.85 21.24 4.29
C ILE A 144 -5.83 21.85 5.24
N THR A 145 -6.27 22.81 6.05
CA THR A 145 -5.47 23.41 7.11
C THR A 145 -6.01 22.99 8.47
N LEU A 146 -5.19 22.33 9.28
CA LEU A 146 -5.45 22.05 10.69
C LEU A 146 -5.02 23.28 11.50
N GLY A 147 -6.00 24.13 11.79
CA GLY A 147 -5.82 25.43 12.42
C GLY A 147 -5.50 25.30 13.91
N GLY A 148 -4.23 25.52 14.27
CA GLY A 148 -3.77 25.62 15.65
C GLY A 148 -3.22 27.01 15.99
N THR A 149 -2.93 27.26 17.26
CA THR A 149 -2.18 28.45 17.67
C THR A 149 -0.70 28.25 17.30
N ALA A 150 -0.06 29.29 16.74
CA ALA A 150 1.33 29.22 16.26
C ALA A 150 2.37 28.90 17.37
N SER A 151 1.95 28.93 18.63
CA SER A 151 2.78 28.70 19.82
C SER A 151 2.48 27.39 20.56
N ALA A 152 1.63 26.51 20.02
CA ALA A 152 1.45 25.19 20.61
C ALA A 152 2.77 24.38 20.48
N PRO A 153 3.26 23.73 21.55
CA PRO A 153 4.41 22.85 21.44
C PRO A 153 4.11 21.77 20.39
N ALA A 154 5.06 21.55 19.48
CA ALA A 154 5.04 20.36 18.63
C ALA A 154 4.83 19.14 19.55
N LYS A 155 3.88 18.27 19.20
CA LYS A 155 3.51 17.07 19.96
C LYS A 155 2.63 17.24 21.22
N SER A 156 1.87 18.33 21.37
CA SER A 156 0.84 18.42 22.43
C SER A 156 -0.51 17.82 21.99
N ALA A 157 -1.09 16.91 22.79
CA ALA A 157 -2.40 16.30 22.54
C ALA A 157 -3.57 17.30 22.68
N ALA A 158 -3.36 18.49 23.25
CA ALA A 158 -4.41 19.44 23.59
C ALA A 158 -4.89 20.34 22.43
N THR A 159 -4.25 20.28 21.25
CA THR A 159 -4.57 21.15 20.11
C THR A 159 -4.70 20.35 18.81
N ALA A 160 -5.86 19.72 18.59
CA ALA A 160 -6.12 18.91 17.40
C ALA A 160 -7.46 19.27 16.75
N ALA A 161 -7.47 19.27 15.42
CA ALA A 161 -8.68 19.35 14.61
C ALA A 161 -9.36 17.98 14.54
N THR A 162 -10.69 17.94 14.60
CA THR A 162 -11.42 16.66 14.63
C THR A 162 -12.04 16.32 13.29
N PHE A 163 -11.82 15.08 12.86
CA PHE A 163 -12.50 14.44 11.74
C PHE A 163 -13.29 13.24 12.27
N GLU A 164 -14.61 13.36 12.23
CA GLU A 164 -15.55 12.31 12.61
C GLU A 164 -16.08 11.62 11.34
N VAL A 165 -16.05 10.29 11.30
CA VAL A 165 -16.64 9.52 10.20
C VAL A 165 -17.69 8.58 10.77
N ASP A 166 -18.93 8.72 10.30
CA ASP A 166 -20.05 7.88 10.75
C ASP A 166 -19.77 6.40 10.47
N THR A 167 -20.32 5.51 11.30
CA THR A 167 -20.16 4.06 11.15
C THR A 167 -20.57 3.61 9.74
N ALA A 168 -19.79 2.69 9.16
CA ALA A 168 -19.96 2.18 7.80
C ALA A 168 -19.78 3.22 6.67
N GLN A 169 -19.28 4.43 6.98
CA GLN A 169 -18.88 5.42 5.98
C GLN A 169 -17.36 5.50 5.84
N ALA A 170 -16.90 6.05 4.72
CA ALA A 170 -15.50 6.35 4.48
C ALA A 170 -15.28 7.78 3.96
N LEU A 171 -14.36 8.50 4.59
CA LEU A 171 -13.87 9.80 4.12
C LEU A 171 -12.45 9.64 3.59
N THR A 172 -12.22 9.89 2.29
CA THR A 172 -10.87 9.96 1.73
C THR A 172 -10.43 11.41 1.63
N LEU A 173 -9.31 11.76 2.27
CA LEU A 173 -8.65 13.05 2.11
C LEU A 173 -7.44 12.86 1.20
N SER A 174 -7.55 13.37 -0.03
CA SER A 174 -6.48 13.34 -1.03
C SER A 174 -5.72 14.66 -1.12
N GLY A 175 -6.28 15.75 -0.59
CA GLY A 175 -5.56 16.99 -0.39
C GLY A 175 -4.55 16.89 0.75
N VAL A 176 -3.51 17.73 0.71
CA VAL A 176 -2.52 17.84 1.78
C VAL A 176 -3.16 18.41 3.05
N LEU A 177 -3.01 17.72 4.18
CA LEU A 177 -3.27 18.26 5.50
C LEU A 177 -2.02 19.01 5.97
N SER A 178 -2.17 20.30 6.22
CA SER A 178 -1.12 21.21 6.66
C SER A 178 -1.51 21.91 7.97
N GLY A 179 -0.62 22.74 8.52
CA GLY A 179 -0.92 23.55 9.71
C GLY A 179 -0.26 23.06 11.00
N SER A 180 -0.50 23.79 12.09
CA SER A 180 0.16 23.55 13.37
C SER A 180 -0.60 22.60 14.30
N ALA A 181 -1.91 22.43 14.11
CA ALA A 181 -2.70 21.53 14.95
C ALA A 181 -2.47 20.05 14.58
N GLY A 182 -2.83 19.18 15.52
CA GLY A 182 -2.89 17.74 15.30
C GLY A 182 -4.18 17.30 14.60
N LEU A 183 -4.25 16.00 14.32
CA LEU A 183 -5.41 15.33 13.74
C LEU A 183 -6.03 14.40 14.78
N THR A 184 -7.32 14.56 15.08
CA THR A 184 -8.10 13.60 15.85
C THR A 184 -9.11 12.90 14.96
N LYS A 185 -9.02 11.58 14.83
CA LYS A 185 -9.99 10.72 14.17
C LYS A 185 -10.99 10.15 15.19
N THR A 186 -12.27 10.44 15.00
CA THR A 186 -13.39 9.87 15.77
C THR A 186 -14.45 9.23 14.87
N GLY A 187 -15.51 8.68 15.47
CA GLY A 187 -16.57 7.96 14.77
C GLY A 187 -16.14 6.56 14.29
N GLY A 188 -17.11 5.66 14.13
CA GLY A 188 -16.85 4.24 13.80
C GLY A 188 -16.40 3.97 12.37
N GLY A 189 -16.42 4.97 11.48
CA GLY A 189 -16.06 4.83 10.08
C GLY A 189 -14.56 4.91 9.78
N LEU A 190 -14.25 4.92 8.49
CA LEU A 190 -12.89 4.90 7.93
C LEU A 190 -12.46 6.29 7.46
N LEU A 191 -11.35 6.81 7.97
CA LEU A 191 -10.66 7.98 7.41
C LEU A 191 -9.43 7.51 6.63
N ILE A 192 -9.36 7.83 5.35
CA ILE A 192 -8.26 7.45 4.46
C ILE A 192 -7.46 8.70 4.11
N LEU A 193 -6.15 8.70 4.38
CA LEU A 193 -5.23 9.77 4.02
C LEU A 193 -4.37 9.33 2.84
N THR A 194 -4.58 9.97 1.69
CA THR A 194 -3.77 9.73 0.47
C THR A 194 -2.90 10.92 0.09
N GLY A 195 -3.08 12.08 0.75
CA GLY A 195 -2.20 13.24 0.61
C GLY A 195 -0.86 13.07 1.33
N GLU A 196 0.18 13.72 0.81
CA GLU A 196 1.47 13.89 1.51
C GLU A 196 1.34 15.02 2.53
N ASN A 197 1.05 14.64 3.76
CA ASN A 197 0.71 15.58 4.80
C ASN A 197 1.93 16.32 5.35
N SER A 198 1.72 17.51 5.90
CA SER A 198 2.76 18.40 6.45
C SER A 198 2.33 19.10 7.75
N TYR A 199 1.31 18.60 8.44
CA TYR A 199 0.89 19.15 9.74
C TYR A 199 1.87 18.76 10.85
N ALA A 200 2.01 19.61 11.87
CA ALA A 200 3.03 19.45 12.91
C ALA A 200 2.54 18.78 14.22
N GLY A 201 1.23 18.75 14.46
CA GLY A 201 0.66 18.21 15.69
C GLY A 201 0.55 16.68 15.71
N LEU A 202 0.18 16.13 16.88
CA LEU A 202 -0.01 14.68 17.06
C LEU A 202 -1.16 14.13 16.22
N THR A 203 -1.10 12.84 15.93
CA THR A 203 -2.23 12.10 15.37
C THR A 203 -2.88 11.25 16.47
N THR A 204 -4.17 11.44 16.72
CA THR A 204 -4.95 10.68 17.71
C THR A 204 -6.06 9.92 17.00
N ILE A 205 -6.12 8.60 17.23
CA ILE A 205 -7.16 7.73 16.71
C ILE A 205 -8.01 7.27 17.90
N ALA A 206 -9.11 7.98 18.14
CA ALA A 206 -9.98 7.69 19.27
C ALA A 206 -11.05 6.63 18.95
N ALA A 207 -11.48 6.54 17.68
CA ALA A 207 -12.46 5.54 17.24
C ALA A 207 -12.37 5.27 15.72
N GLY A 208 -12.85 4.09 15.32
CA GLY A 208 -12.86 3.63 13.93
C GLY A 208 -11.46 3.38 13.39
N THR A 209 -11.28 3.58 12.08
CA THR A 209 -10.01 3.33 11.41
C THR A 209 -9.43 4.60 10.80
N LEU A 210 -8.13 4.82 11.02
CA LEU A 210 -7.30 5.72 10.22
C LEU A 210 -6.43 4.87 9.28
N GLN A 211 -6.59 5.04 7.97
CA GLN A 211 -5.79 4.37 6.95
C GLN A 211 -4.85 5.36 6.25
N ILE A 212 -3.57 4.98 6.15
CA ILE A 212 -2.54 5.71 5.44
C ILE A 212 -2.31 5.05 4.09
N GLY A 213 -2.47 5.80 3.02
CA GLY A 213 -2.48 5.28 1.65
C GLY A 213 -3.77 4.55 1.30
N ASN A 214 -3.79 3.98 0.09
CA ASN A 214 -4.89 3.17 -0.43
C ASN A 214 -4.39 2.17 -1.49
N GLY A 215 -3.27 1.49 -1.19
CA GLY A 215 -2.57 0.58 -2.10
C GLY A 215 -1.59 1.28 -3.05
N GLY A 216 -1.48 2.60 -2.98
CA GLY A 216 -0.50 3.40 -3.72
C GLY A 216 0.76 3.71 -2.92
N THR A 217 1.57 4.60 -3.49
CA THR A 217 2.85 5.09 -2.91
C THR A 217 2.71 6.50 -2.32
N ILE A 218 1.49 6.97 -2.09
CA ILE A 218 1.19 8.27 -1.49
C ILE A 218 0.27 8.12 -0.28
N GLY A 219 0.28 9.13 0.60
CA GLY A 219 -0.34 9.08 1.93
C GLY A 219 0.70 9.01 3.02
N SER A 220 0.66 9.96 3.96
CA SER A 220 1.58 10.01 5.10
C SER A 220 0.87 10.54 6.36
N ILE A 221 1.50 10.34 7.51
CA ILE A 221 1.22 11.07 8.76
C ILE A 221 2.55 11.49 9.35
N LEU A 222 2.54 12.51 10.20
CA LEU A 222 3.74 12.99 10.88
C LEU A 222 3.64 12.79 12.39
N GLY A 223 4.80 12.66 13.01
CA GLY A 223 4.95 12.64 14.46
C GLY A 223 4.44 11.37 15.13
N ASP A 224 4.23 11.48 16.44
CA ASP A 224 3.78 10.37 17.27
C ASP A 224 2.27 10.16 17.11
N VAL A 225 1.84 8.93 17.31
CA VAL A 225 0.44 8.49 17.19
C VAL A 225 -0.06 7.99 18.54
N VAL A 226 -1.24 8.46 18.94
CA VAL A 226 -2.03 7.86 20.02
C VAL A 226 -3.10 7.00 19.37
N ASN A 227 -2.93 5.68 19.40
CA ASN A 227 -3.83 4.73 18.75
C ASN A 227 -4.68 3.98 19.80
N GLU A 228 -5.93 4.41 19.97
CA GLU A 228 -6.92 3.75 20.83
C GLU A 228 -7.94 2.91 20.02
N ALA A 229 -7.79 2.82 18.69
CA ALA A 229 -8.69 2.06 17.84
C ALA A 229 -7.94 1.28 16.75
N SER A 230 -7.91 1.76 15.50
CA SER A 230 -7.28 1.04 14.39
C SER A 230 -6.46 1.99 13.51
N LEU A 231 -5.19 1.65 13.32
CA LEU A 231 -4.27 2.28 12.38
C LEU A 231 -3.90 1.29 11.28
N VAL A 232 -4.15 1.65 10.03
CA VAL A 232 -3.83 0.82 8.86
C VAL A 232 -2.81 1.53 7.98
N PHE A 233 -1.73 0.85 7.64
CA PHE A 233 -0.83 1.28 6.57
C PHE A 233 -1.13 0.45 5.33
N ASN A 234 -1.73 1.07 4.31
CA ASN A 234 -2.05 0.45 3.03
C ASN A 234 -1.18 1.08 1.93
N ARG A 235 0.08 0.67 1.92
CA ARG A 235 1.18 1.25 1.11
C ARG A 235 1.83 0.15 0.28
N SER A 236 2.10 0.44 -1.00
CA SER A 236 2.74 -0.53 -1.91
C SER A 236 4.26 -0.38 -2.04
N ASP A 237 4.82 0.72 -1.53
CA ASP A 237 6.25 1.00 -1.52
C ASP A 237 6.88 0.75 -0.14
N THR A 238 8.17 1.08 -0.02
CA THR A 238 8.85 1.07 1.27
C THR A 238 8.50 2.33 2.06
N TYR A 239 7.84 2.17 3.19
CA TYR A 239 7.45 3.26 4.09
C TYR A 239 8.20 3.17 5.42
N ALA A 240 8.94 4.23 5.76
CA ALA A 240 9.63 4.35 7.04
C ALA A 240 8.79 5.19 8.01
N PHE A 241 8.16 4.53 8.98
CA PHE A 241 7.43 5.22 10.03
C PHE A 241 8.37 5.54 11.21
N THR A 242 8.63 6.82 11.46
CA THR A 242 9.59 7.26 12.48
C THR A 242 8.94 7.75 13.79
N GLY A 243 7.61 7.79 13.86
CA GLY A 243 6.88 8.21 15.05
C GLY A 243 6.85 7.13 16.13
N GLN A 244 6.57 7.51 17.38
CA GLN A 244 6.16 6.54 18.39
C GLN A 244 4.66 6.24 18.27
N ILE A 245 4.25 5.01 18.56
CA ILE A 245 2.84 4.63 18.67
C ILE A 245 2.57 4.31 20.13
N SER A 246 1.59 4.99 20.72
CA SER A 246 1.08 4.71 22.07
C SER A 246 -0.38 4.27 21.99
N GLY A 247 -0.95 3.84 23.11
CA GLY A 247 -2.32 3.31 23.17
C GLY A 247 -2.38 1.79 22.93
N SER A 248 -3.60 1.26 22.93
CA SER A 248 -3.87 -0.19 22.89
C SER A 248 -4.54 -0.69 21.61
N GLY A 249 -4.76 0.20 20.63
CA GLY A 249 -5.41 -0.12 19.37
C GLY A 249 -4.70 -1.20 18.54
N ALA A 250 -5.32 -1.58 17.43
CA ALA A 250 -4.70 -2.47 16.46
C ALA A 250 -3.89 -1.66 15.42
N VAL A 251 -2.77 -2.21 14.98
CA VAL A 251 -2.05 -1.76 13.79
C VAL A 251 -2.09 -2.86 12.74
N THR A 252 -2.40 -2.49 11.50
CA THR A 252 -2.40 -3.42 10.35
C THR A 252 -1.51 -2.89 9.25
N PHE A 253 -0.60 -3.72 8.76
CA PHE A 253 0.21 -3.45 7.58
C PHE A 253 -0.35 -4.22 6.38
N THR A 254 -0.63 -3.51 5.29
CA THR A 254 -1.14 -4.08 4.05
C THR A 254 -0.72 -3.28 2.81
N GLY A 255 -1.13 -3.74 1.62
CA GLY A 255 -0.91 -3.03 0.35
C GLY A 255 0.30 -3.50 -0.46
N GLY A 256 1.02 -4.56 -0.06
CA GLY A 256 2.13 -5.14 -0.83
C GLY A 256 3.50 -4.56 -0.53
N GLY A 257 3.57 -3.42 0.16
CA GLY A 257 4.81 -2.71 0.43
C GLY A 257 5.63 -3.27 1.58
N THR A 258 6.74 -2.60 1.86
CA THR A 258 7.61 -2.88 3.01
C THR A 258 7.47 -1.78 4.05
N VAL A 259 7.26 -2.14 5.31
CA VAL A 259 7.31 -1.18 6.41
C VAL A 259 8.56 -1.42 7.25
N LEU A 260 9.36 -0.37 7.40
CA LEU A 260 10.45 -0.34 8.37
C LEU A 260 9.85 0.10 9.71
N PHE A 261 9.85 -0.82 10.68
CA PHE A 261 9.17 -0.62 11.95
C PHE A 261 10.15 -0.73 13.12
N SER A 262 10.16 0.28 13.99
CA SER A 262 11.03 0.36 15.16
C SER A 262 10.34 0.94 16.40
N SER A 263 9.03 1.22 16.32
CA SER A 263 8.31 1.97 17.36
C SER A 263 7.99 1.06 18.56
N PRO A 264 8.27 1.49 19.80
CA PRO A 264 7.81 0.75 20.97
C PRO A 264 6.28 0.76 20.99
N TYR A 265 5.66 -0.41 21.00
CA TYR A 265 4.21 -0.56 20.99
C TYR A 265 3.75 -1.78 21.79
N THR A 266 2.51 -1.77 22.26
CA THR A 266 1.90 -2.85 23.06
C THR A 266 0.62 -3.41 22.44
N GLY A 267 -0.06 -2.63 21.58
CA GLY A 267 -1.25 -3.09 20.88
C GLY A 267 -0.95 -4.17 19.84
N PRO A 268 -1.94 -4.99 19.44
CA PRO A 268 -1.73 -6.06 18.47
C PRO A 268 -1.34 -5.52 17.09
N ILE A 269 -0.43 -6.22 16.41
CA ILE A 269 0.01 -5.91 15.06
C ILE A 269 -0.37 -7.06 14.12
N ALA A 270 -1.04 -6.73 13.01
CA ALA A 270 -1.31 -7.63 11.90
C ALA A 270 -0.46 -7.29 10.67
N VAL A 271 0.08 -8.30 10.01
CA VAL A 271 0.85 -8.19 8.78
C VAL A 271 0.13 -8.96 7.68
N ASP A 272 -0.52 -8.24 6.77
CA ASP A 272 -1.46 -8.77 5.77
C ASP A 272 -1.00 -8.38 4.37
N GLN A 273 -0.55 -9.32 3.54
CA GLN A 273 -0.09 -8.99 2.17
C GLN A 273 1.04 -7.93 2.14
N SER A 274 1.86 -7.82 3.18
CA SER A 274 2.95 -6.84 3.28
C SER A 274 4.17 -7.42 3.96
N THR A 275 5.31 -6.80 3.75
CA THR A 275 6.53 -7.12 4.49
C THR A 275 6.73 -6.12 5.62
N VAL A 276 6.96 -6.59 6.84
CA VAL A 276 7.44 -5.78 7.95
C VAL A 276 8.86 -6.18 8.25
N ARG A 277 9.77 -5.20 8.22
CA ARG A 277 11.16 -5.38 8.65
C ARG A 277 11.41 -4.63 9.93
N LEU A 278 11.68 -5.38 10.99
CA LEU A 278 11.95 -4.83 12.31
C LEU A 278 13.40 -4.34 12.39
N GLU A 279 13.58 -3.13 12.92
CA GLU A 279 14.91 -2.54 13.12
C GLU A 279 15.70 -3.32 14.19
N SER A 280 17.01 -3.48 13.98
CA SER A 280 17.86 -4.20 14.93
C SER A 280 17.88 -3.52 16.30
N GLY A 281 17.74 -4.31 17.36
CA GLY A 281 17.73 -3.81 18.74
C GLY A 281 16.44 -3.08 19.14
N SER A 282 15.45 -2.98 18.25
CA SER A 282 14.14 -2.45 18.63
C SER A 282 13.40 -3.42 19.56
N VAL A 283 12.64 -2.84 20.50
CA VAL A 283 11.83 -3.59 21.47
C VAL A 283 10.38 -3.13 21.33
N THR A 284 9.53 -4.08 20.98
CA THR A 284 8.08 -3.91 20.83
C THR A 284 7.40 -4.97 21.68
N ALA A 285 6.54 -4.58 22.63
CA ALA A 285 5.80 -5.54 23.44
C ALA A 285 4.55 -6.10 22.74
N SER A 286 4.31 -5.71 21.49
CA SER A 286 3.16 -6.15 20.69
C SER A 286 3.22 -7.63 20.32
N PRO A 287 2.08 -8.34 20.37
CA PRO A 287 1.91 -9.60 19.66
C PRO A 287 1.75 -9.32 18.15
N PHE A 288 2.49 -10.07 17.33
CA PHE A 288 2.40 -10.03 15.87
C PHE A 288 1.58 -11.20 15.34
N THR A 289 0.64 -10.92 14.44
CA THR A 289 -0.08 -11.91 13.64
C THR A 289 0.28 -11.72 12.17
N VAL A 290 0.92 -12.72 11.57
CA VAL A 290 1.31 -12.72 10.16
C VAL A 290 0.29 -13.54 9.38
N ASN A 291 -0.48 -12.88 8.52
CA ASN A 291 -1.53 -13.49 7.72
C ASN A 291 -1.06 -13.77 6.28
N ALA A 292 -1.96 -14.27 5.44
CA ALA A 292 -1.65 -14.65 4.06
C ALA A 292 -0.96 -13.52 3.27
N GLY A 293 0.20 -13.83 2.67
CA GLY A 293 1.04 -12.89 1.94
C GLY A 293 1.82 -11.91 2.83
N GLY A 294 1.66 -12.00 4.15
CA GLY A 294 2.44 -11.24 5.12
C GLY A 294 3.80 -11.87 5.37
N VAL A 295 4.83 -11.03 5.51
CA VAL A 295 6.19 -11.45 5.89
C VAL A 295 6.66 -10.62 7.07
N LEU A 296 7.09 -11.28 8.14
CA LEU A 296 7.74 -10.62 9.28
C LEU A 296 9.22 -10.97 9.29
N GLY A 297 10.09 -9.96 9.24
CA GLY A 297 11.54 -10.15 9.38
C GLY A 297 12.23 -9.09 10.24
N GLY A 298 13.56 -9.14 10.29
CA GLY A 298 14.39 -8.29 11.16
C GLY A 298 14.78 -8.95 12.50
N THR A 299 15.52 -8.21 13.34
CA THR A 299 16.19 -8.72 14.56
C THR A 299 15.79 -7.99 15.83
N ALA A 300 14.49 -7.97 16.12
CA ALA A 300 13.92 -7.24 17.25
C ALA A 300 13.44 -8.16 18.39
N THR A 301 13.02 -7.53 19.50
CA THR A 301 12.26 -8.22 20.55
C THR A 301 10.77 -7.88 20.40
N ILE A 302 9.92 -8.89 20.24
CA ILE A 302 8.45 -8.77 20.10
C ILE A 302 7.70 -9.46 21.25
N GLY A 303 6.43 -9.11 21.48
CA GLY A 303 5.62 -9.66 22.59
C GLY A 303 4.99 -11.04 22.33
N GLY A 304 4.89 -11.46 21.07
CA GLY A 304 4.29 -12.73 20.67
C GLY A 304 4.30 -12.89 19.16
N LEU A 305 4.19 -14.11 18.66
CA LEU A 305 4.18 -14.40 17.23
C LEU A 305 3.14 -15.47 16.88
N THR A 306 2.23 -15.14 15.99
CA THR A 306 1.31 -16.08 15.35
C THR A 306 1.48 -15.98 13.84
N VAL A 307 1.81 -17.08 13.18
CA VAL A 307 1.91 -17.16 11.72
C VAL A 307 0.76 -18.03 11.21
N ASN A 308 -0.15 -17.41 10.45
CA ASN A 308 -1.31 -18.05 9.86
C ASN A 308 -1.00 -18.62 8.47
N GLY A 309 -1.94 -19.39 7.92
CA GLY A 309 -1.79 -19.98 6.58
C GLY A 309 -1.47 -18.93 5.52
N GLY A 310 -0.41 -19.18 4.74
CA GLY A 310 0.11 -18.27 3.72
C GLY A 310 0.97 -17.12 4.26
N GLY A 311 1.19 -17.01 5.58
CA GLY A 311 2.11 -16.05 6.19
C GLY A 311 3.51 -16.64 6.39
N THR A 312 4.51 -15.77 6.44
CA THR A 312 5.92 -16.15 6.59
C THR A 312 6.60 -15.40 7.73
N ALA A 313 7.26 -16.14 8.63
CA ALA A 313 8.26 -15.56 9.52
C ALA A 313 9.65 -15.78 8.91
N ALA A 314 10.43 -14.72 8.77
CA ALA A 314 11.79 -14.72 8.22
C ALA A 314 12.66 -13.78 9.08
N PRO A 315 13.04 -14.19 10.32
CA PRO A 315 13.91 -13.42 11.19
C PRO A 315 15.17 -12.92 10.46
N GLY A 316 15.76 -11.83 10.94
CA GLY A 316 17.08 -11.41 10.48
C GLY A 316 17.13 -10.30 9.44
N TYR A 317 18.36 -9.86 9.20
CA TYR A 317 18.83 -9.30 7.93
C TYR A 317 19.59 -10.37 7.13
N SER A 318 19.25 -11.64 7.42
CA SER A 318 19.80 -12.88 6.86
C SER A 318 21.33 -13.05 7.05
N PRO A 319 21.81 -13.77 8.09
CA PRO A 319 21.05 -14.37 9.20
C PRO A 319 20.87 -13.45 10.43
N GLY A 320 19.89 -13.70 11.29
CA GLY A 320 19.69 -13.01 12.56
C GLY A 320 18.63 -13.60 13.51
N THR A 321 18.56 -13.06 14.74
CA THR A 321 17.68 -13.58 15.80
C THR A 321 16.46 -12.69 16.04
N LEU A 322 15.27 -13.27 16.01
CA LEU A 322 14.02 -12.66 16.49
C LEU A 322 13.73 -13.16 17.90
N THR A 323 13.66 -12.26 18.88
CA THR A 323 13.31 -12.61 20.26
C THR A 323 11.82 -12.41 20.49
N VAL A 324 11.13 -13.40 21.05
CA VAL A 324 9.69 -13.37 21.30
C VAL A 324 9.45 -13.57 22.80
N THR A 325 9.01 -12.53 23.50
CA THR A 325 8.80 -12.57 24.97
C THR A 325 7.48 -13.24 25.39
N GLY A 326 6.70 -13.74 24.42
CA GLY A 326 5.47 -14.48 24.63
C GLY A 326 5.41 -15.78 23.84
N ALA A 327 4.19 -16.23 23.54
CA ALA A 327 3.96 -17.47 22.80
C ALA A 327 4.32 -17.32 21.31
N VAL A 328 4.75 -18.43 20.72
CA VAL A 328 4.97 -18.57 19.27
C VAL A 328 4.05 -19.65 18.72
N THR A 329 3.31 -19.35 17.66
CA THR A 329 2.40 -20.30 17.00
C THR A 329 2.61 -20.29 15.49
N PHE A 330 2.81 -21.48 14.92
CA PHE A 330 2.78 -21.70 13.47
C PHE A 330 1.57 -22.55 13.11
N ASN A 331 0.57 -21.94 12.48
CA ASN A 331 -0.66 -22.61 12.06
C ASN A 331 -0.47 -23.32 10.72
N ALA A 332 -1.41 -24.20 10.35
CA ALA A 332 -1.35 -24.92 9.08
C ALA A 332 -1.23 -23.97 7.88
N GLY A 333 -0.34 -24.28 6.94
CA GLY A 333 -0.04 -23.48 5.76
C GLY A 333 0.92 -22.31 6.00
N SER A 334 1.45 -22.12 7.21
CA SER A 334 2.47 -21.10 7.49
C SER A 334 3.87 -21.57 7.10
N VAL A 335 4.77 -20.61 6.88
CA VAL A 335 6.17 -20.85 6.53
C VAL A 335 7.09 -20.21 7.57
N TYR A 336 8.07 -20.97 8.04
CA TYR A 336 9.25 -20.44 8.72
C TYR A 336 10.43 -20.45 7.75
N ALA A 337 10.83 -19.29 7.26
CA ALA A 337 12.01 -19.14 6.41
C ALA A 337 13.25 -18.94 7.28
N VAL A 338 14.30 -19.71 6.99
CA VAL A 338 15.54 -19.75 7.77
C VAL A 338 16.73 -19.58 6.82
N ASP A 339 17.41 -18.45 6.92
CA ASP A 339 18.70 -18.26 6.29
C ASP A 339 19.79 -19.01 7.05
N VAL A 340 20.69 -19.67 6.32
CA VAL A 340 21.81 -20.44 6.88
C VAL A 340 23.07 -20.19 6.07
N THR A 341 24.21 -20.08 6.75
CA THR A 341 25.51 -19.85 6.11
C THR A 341 26.47 -21.02 6.31
N PRO A 342 27.48 -21.19 5.43
CA PRO A 342 28.49 -22.24 5.56
C PRO A 342 29.30 -22.21 6.85
N ASP A 343 29.50 -21.02 7.44
CA ASP A 343 30.19 -20.81 8.73
C ASP A 343 29.28 -21.08 9.95
N GLY A 344 28.02 -21.45 9.72
CA GLY A 344 27.07 -21.88 10.75
C GLY A 344 26.23 -20.76 11.36
N ALA A 345 26.32 -19.53 10.85
CA ALA A 345 25.36 -18.49 11.19
C ALA A 345 23.99 -18.84 10.58
N HIS A 346 22.93 -18.55 11.31
CA HIS A 346 21.57 -18.94 10.92
C HIS A 346 20.53 -18.06 11.58
N ASP A 347 19.32 -18.07 11.01
CA ASP A 347 18.17 -17.45 11.64
C ASP A 347 17.69 -18.25 12.85
N LEU A 348 17.31 -17.52 13.88
CA LEU A 348 16.81 -18.09 15.13
C LEU A 348 15.57 -17.33 15.60
N ILE A 349 14.53 -18.07 15.94
CA ILE A 349 13.45 -17.57 16.80
C ILE A 349 13.75 -18.01 18.24
N LEU A 350 13.99 -17.04 19.11
CA LEU A 350 14.19 -17.28 20.54
C LEU A 350 12.94 -16.85 21.32
N ALA A 351 12.17 -17.80 21.81
CA ALA A 351 10.94 -17.56 22.54
C ALA A 351 11.11 -17.72 24.05
N THR A 352 10.37 -16.95 24.85
CA THR A 352 10.27 -17.20 26.31
C THR A 352 8.95 -17.87 26.71
N GLY A 353 7.92 -17.84 25.85
CA GLY A 353 6.64 -18.50 26.06
C GLY A 353 6.51 -19.86 25.36
N SER A 354 5.33 -20.48 25.43
CA SER A 354 5.08 -21.77 24.77
C SER A 354 5.15 -21.66 23.24
N VAL A 355 5.62 -22.72 22.60
CA VAL A 355 5.69 -22.84 21.14
C VAL A 355 4.73 -23.93 20.68
N THR A 356 3.83 -23.58 19.76
CA THR A 356 2.86 -24.51 19.17
C THR A 356 3.07 -24.60 17.67
N LEU A 357 3.36 -25.80 17.16
CA LEU A 357 3.63 -26.05 15.74
C LEU A 357 2.55 -26.97 15.15
N SER A 358 2.00 -26.56 14.01
CA SER A 358 1.13 -27.40 13.20
C SER A 358 1.94 -28.28 12.25
N SER A 359 1.54 -29.55 12.11
CA SER A 359 2.06 -30.43 11.06
C SER A 359 1.65 -30.00 9.64
N GLY A 360 0.77 -29.01 9.50
CA GLY A 360 0.50 -28.36 8.22
C GLY A 360 1.43 -27.17 7.93
N ALA A 361 2.29 -26.77 8.87
CA ALA A 361 3.29 -25.72 8.67
C ALA A 361 4.60 -26.29 8.13
N SER A 362 5.43 -25.45 7.52
CA SER A 362 6.68 -25.87 6.88
C SER A 362 7.87 -24.98 7.24
N VAL A 363 9.07 -25.54 7.15
CA VAL A 363 10.33 -24.80 7.21
C VAL A 363 10.89 -24.68 5.79
N GLN A 364 11.31 -23.48 5.42
CA GLN A 364 12.01 -23.20 4.17
C GLN A 364 13.42 -22.75 4.48
N VAL A 365 14.41 -23.54 4.08
CA VAL A 365 15.82 -23.21 4.23
C VAL A 365 16.27 -22.39 3.04
N LEU A 366 16.82 -21.22 3.31
CA LEU A 366 17.45 -20.31 2.36
C LEU A 366 18.96 -20.38 2.60
N ALA A 367 19.64 -21.25 1.85
CA ALA A 367 21.07 -21.48 2.06
C ALA A 367 21.91 -20.46 1.28
N VAL A 368 22.93 -19.89 1.94
CA VAL A 368 23.93 -19.07 1.28
C VAL A 368 24.95 -19.97 0.56
N PRO A 369 25.36 -19.64 -0.68
CA PRO A 369 26.41 -20.39 -1.38
C PRO A 369 27.66 -20.65 -0.56
N GLY A 370 28.01 -21.94 -0.45
CA GLY A 370 29.29 -22.38 0.05
C GLY A 370 29.31 -23.83 0.53
N ARG A 371 30.42 -24.20 1.15
CA ARG A 371 30.66 -25.55 1.67
C ARG A 371 30.17 -25.67 3.12
N TYR A 372 29.03 -26.32 3.28
CA TYR A 372 28.55 -26.74 4.59
C TYR A 372 29.37 -27.93 5.10
N ALA A 373 29.46 -28.08 6.42
CA ALA A 373 30.04 -29.27 7.02
C ALA A 373 29.23 -30.51 6.63
N ALA A 374 29.85 -31.70 6.68
CA ALA A 374 29.21 -32.95 6.27
C ALA A 374 27.87 -33.22 6.98
N ALA A 375 27.72 -32.72 8.22
CA ALA A 375 26.46 -32.56 8.90
C ALA A 375 26.54 -31.31 9.79
N SER A 376 25.68 -30.32 9.53
CA SER A 376 25.55 -29.12 10.38
C SER A 376 24.20 -29.15 11.09
N THR A 377 24.21 -29.29 12.42
CA THR A 377 22.99 -29.22 13.24
C THR A 377 22.96 -27.90 14.00
N MET A 378 21.86 -27.16 13.88
CA MET A 378 21.67 -25.84 14.48
C MET A 378 20.25 -25.68 15.03
N PRO A 379 20.07 -25.06 16.21
CA PRO A 379 18.73 -24.74 16.71
C PRO A 379 18.19 -23.55 15.91
N ILE A 380 17.07 -23.76 15.21
CA ILE A 380 16.41 -22.68 14.44
C ILE A 380 15.25 -22.08 15.23
N LEU A 381 14.77 -22.77 16.26
CA LEU A 381 13.76 -22.26 17.17
C LEU A 381 14.04 -22.82 18.55
N SER A 382 14.17 -21.95 19.54
CA SER A 382 14.39 -22.33 20.94
C SER A 382 13.37 -21.64 21.84
N THR A 383 12.93 -22.33 22.89
CA THR A 383 12.04 -21.76 23.92
C THR A 383 12.45 -22.10 25.35
N SER A 384 12.24 -21.18 26.29
CA SER A 384 12.26 -21.51 27.73
C SER A 384 10.95 -22.13 28.26
N GLY A 385 9.90 -22.14 27.43
CA GLY A 385 8.61 -22.77 27.72
C GLY A 385 8.55 -24.23 27.26
N THR A 386 7.38 -24.65 26.78
CA THR A 386 7.15 -25.98 26.21
C THR A 386 6.97 -25.88 24.70
N LEU A 387 7.66 -26.74 23.96
CA LEU A 387 7.42 -26.99 22.55
C LEU A 387 6.37 -28.10 22.36
N THR A 388 5.30 -27.82 21.59
CA THR A 388 4.26 -28.80 21.26
C THR A 388 4.03 -28.86 19.75
N GLY A 389 3.94 -30.08 19.21
CA GLY A 389 3.78 -30.32 17.78
C GLY A 389 5.09 -30.29 16.99
N THR A 390 4.99 -30.45 15.67
CA THR A 390 6.14 -30.46 14.76
C THR A 390 5.77 -29.75 13.46
N PHE A 391 6.76 -29.25 12.74
CA PHE A 391 6.56 -28.88 11.33
C PHE A 391 6.32 -30.14 10.50
N GLY A 392 5.52 -30.03 9.44
CA GLY A 392 5.20 -31.17 8.57
C GLY A 392 6.24 -31.45 7.49
N SER A 393 6.91 -30.40 7.03
CA SER A 393 7.92 -30.50 5.98
C SER A 393 9.05 -29.49 6.19
N VAL A 394 10.19 -29.81 5.60
CA VAL A 394 11.32 -28.90 5.43
C VAL A 394 11.78 -28.97 3.98
N THR A 395 12.11 -27.82 3.40
CA THR A 395 12.62 -27.69 2.03
C THR A 395 13.89 -26.86 2.05
N SER A 396 14.75 -27.03 1.05
CA SER A 396 15.90 -26.16 0.82
C SER A 396 15.89 -25.70 -0.63
N ASP A 397 16.33 -24.46 -0.85
CA ASP A 397 16.63 -23.94 -2.19
C ASP A 397 17.97 -24.45 -2.76
N TYR A 398 18.76 -25.17 -1.95
CA TYR A 398 20.04 -25.77 -2.36
C TYR A 398 19.88 -27.20 -2.87
N ALA A 399 20.37 -27.44 -4.09
CA ALA A 399 20.28 -28.72 -4.78
C ALA A 399 20.94 -29.88 -4.02
N PHE A 400 22.02 -29.57 -3.29
CA PHE A 400 22.91 -30.59 -2.74
C PHE A 400 22.83 -30.74 -1.21
N LEU A 401 21.83 -30.12 -0.59
CA LEU A 401 21.59 -30.20 0.84
C LEU A 401 20.24 -30.86 1.10
N ASP A 402 20.25 -31.95 1.86
CA ASP A 402 19.05 -32.53 2.43
C ASP A 402 18.83 -31.92 3.81
N PRO A 403 17.78 -31.11 3.99
CA PRO A 403 17.41 -30.62 5.29
C PRO A 403 16.57 -31.65 6.04
N ALA A 404 16.84 -31.79 7.34
CA ALA A 404 16.06 -32.61 8.26
C ALA A 404 15.78 -31.83 9.55
N LEU A 405 14.59 -32.04 10.12
CA LEU A 405 14.22 -31.44 11.39
C LEU A 405 14.23 -32.49 12.50
N THR A 406 14.83 -32.14 13.64
CA THR A 406 14.74 -32.92 14.87
C THR A 406 14.27 -32.02 16.01
N TYR A 407 13.75 -32.64 17.07
CA TYR A 407 13.04 -31.94 18.14
C TYR A 407 13.44 -32.47 19.51
N ASP A 408 13.53 -31.56 20.48
CA ASP A 408 13.49 -31.89 21.90
C ASP A 408 12.33 -31.13 22.58
N ALA A 409 12.28 -31.08 23.92
CA ALA A 409 11.18 -30.43 24.63
C ALA A 409 11.16 -28.89 24.50
N GLN A 410 12.25 -28.28 24.02
CA GLN A 410 12.46 -26.83 23.95
C GLN A 410 12.98 -26.33 22.60
N ASN A 411 13.46 -27.19 21.72
CA ASN A 411 14.20 -26.79 20.52
C ASN A 411 13.71 -27.53 19.27
N VAL A 412 13.72 -26.80 18.16
CA VAL A 412 13.68 -27.33 16.80
C VAL A 412 15.08 -27.20 16.23
N TYR A 413 15.68 -28.32 15.84
CA TYR A 413 16.98 -28.34 15.19
C TYR A 413 16.81 -28.57 13.69
N LEU A 414 17.53 -27.78 12.91
CA LEU A 414 17.77 -28.03 11.50
C LEU A 414 19.10 -28.76 11.36
N THR A 415 19.09 -29.91 10.72
CA THR A 415 20.30 -30.60 10.27
C THR A 415 20.37 -30.53 8.76
N LEU A 416 21.50 -30.04 8.24
CA LEU A 416 21.80 -30.04 6.82
C LEU A 416 22.83 -31.12 6.55
N VAL A 417 22.48 -32.07 5.70
CA VAL A 417 23.38 -33.15 5.26
C VAL A 417 23.60 -33.03 3.77
N TYR A 418 24.82 -33.27 3.32
CA TYR A 418 25.10 -33.36 1.90
C TYR A 418 24.42 -34.59 1.30
N ASN A 419 23.62 -34.39 0.25
CA ASN A 419 22.75 -35.44 -0.29
C ASN A 419 23.42 -36.40 -1.29
N ALA A 420 24.70 -36.19 -1.60
CA ALA A 420 25.48 -37.01 -2.53
C ALA A 420 24.83 -37.19 -3.92
N VAL A 421 23.94 -36.27 -4.30
CA VAL A 421 23.31 -36.29 -5.62
C VAL A 421 24.33 -35.85 -6.67
N ASP A 422 24.50 -36.67 -7.71
CA ASP A 422 25.37 -36.35 -8.83
C ASP A 422 24.83 -35.16 -9.62
N PHE A 423 25.73 -34.32 -10.16
CA PHE A 423 25.37 -33.19 -11.04
C PHE A 423 24.41 -33.59 -12.18
N ALA A 424 24.53 -34.81 -12.69
CA ALA A 424 23.71 -35.33 -13.78
C ALA A 424 22.22 -35.43 -13.43
N ALA A 425 21.85 -35.50 -12.14
CA ALA A 425 20.46 -35.54 -11.71
C ALA A 425 19.69 -34.24 -12.02
N PHE A 426 20.40 -33.11 -12.13
CA PHE A 426 19.82 -31.80 -12.44
C PHE A 426 19.82 -31.48 -13.94
N ALA A 427 20.44 -32.34 -14.77
CA ALA A 427 20.49 -32.14 -16.21
C ALA A 427 19.16 -32.52 -16.89
N GLN A 428 18.71 -31.65 -17.79
CA GLN A 428 17.47 -31.79 -18.56
C GLN A 428 17.71 -32.17 -20.02
N THR A 429 18.92 -31.92 -20.56
CA THR A 429 19.29 -32.24 -21.94
C THR A 429 20.51 -33.18 -21.99
N PRO A 430 20.69 -33.95 -23.08
CA PRO A 430 21.86 -34.83 -23.22
C PRO A 430 23.20 -34.10 -23.10
N ASN A 431 23.27 -32.86 -23.58
CA ASN A 431 24.48 -32.04 -23.51
C ASN A 431 24.72 -31.51 -22.09
N GLN A 432 23.67 -31.13 -21.37
CA GLN A 432 23.78 -30.84 -19.93
C GLN A 432 24.26 -32.07 -19.16
N THR A 433 23.76 -33.27 -19.48
CA THR A 433 24.20 -34.52 -18.84
C THR A 433 25.67 -34.79 -19.10
N ALA A 434 26.14 -34.64 -20.35
CA ALA A 434 27.55 -34.84 -20.70
C ALA A 434 28.48 -33.88 -19.94
N VAL A 435 28.09 -32.61 -19.85
CA VAL A 435 28.84 -31.59 -19.09
C VAL A 435 28.78 -31.85 -17.59
N ALA A 436 27.62 -32.26 -17.06
CA ALA A 436 27.44 -32.57 -15.66
C ALA A 436 28.35 -33.74 -15.22
N VAL A 437 28.43 -34.81 -16.01
CA VAL A 437 29.35 -35.93 -15.76
C VAL A 437 30.80 -35.45 -15.81
N ALA A 438 31.19 -34.70 -16.84
CA ALA A 438 32.56 -34.18 -16.96
C ALA A 438 32.93 -33.23 -15.80
N ALA A 439 32.00 -32.40 -15.33
CA ALA A 439 32.19 -31.51 -14.20
C ALA A 439 32.26 -32.27 -12.86
N GLN A 440 31.46 -33.33 -12.70
CA GLN A 440 31.49 -34.21 -11.53
C GLN A 440 32.86 -34.93 -11.42
N ASP A 441 33.40 -35.41 -12.54
CA ASP A 441 34.69 -36.12 -12.62
C ASP A 441 35.89 -35.23 -12.24
N LEU A 442 35.76 -33.90 -12.31
CA LEU A 442 36.82 -32.98 -11.86
C LEU A 442 37.10 -33.10 -10.35
N GLY A 443 36.11 -33.56 -9.59
CA GLY A 443 36.22 -33.83 -8.16
C GLY A 443 36.39 -32.58 -7.29
N SER A 444 36.36 -32.82 -5.98
CA SER A 444 36.48 -31.76 -4.97
C SER A 444 37.84 -31.06 -5.04
N GLY A 445 37.82 -29.74 -4.84
CA GLY A 445 39.00 -28.88 -4.97
C GLY A 445 39.23 -28.30 -6.37
N ASN A 446 38.49 -28.74 -7.38
CA ASN A 446 38.46 -28.08 -8.69
C ASN A 446 37.48 -26.90 -8.68
N ALA A 447 37.91 -25.72 -9.14
CA ALA A 447 37.08 -24.51 -9.12
C ALA A 447 35.73 -24.64 -9.87
N VAL A 448 35.66 -25.43 -10.94
CA VAL A 448 34.42 -25.65 -11.71
C VAL A 448 33.46 -26.57 -10.94
N TYR A 449 33.99 -27.65 -10.36
CA TYR A 449 33.22 -28.53 -9.48
C TYR A 449 32.64 -27.72 -8.31
N GLU A 450 33.50 -26.94 -7.63
CA GLU A 450 33.09 -26.12 -6.47
C GLU A 450 32.05 -25.07 -6.83
N ALA A 451 32.18 -24.43 -7.99
CA ALA A 451 31.22 -23.42 -8.44
C ALA A 451 29.83 -24.02 -8.68
N ILE A 452 29.73 -25.22 -9.27
CA ILE A 452 28.44 -25.89 -9.54
C ILE A 452 27.83 -26.43 -8.24
N PHE A 453 28.67 -27.04 -7.41
CA PHE A 453 28.27 -27.63 -6.13
C PHE A 453 27.67 -26.62 -5.15
N GLN A 454 28.07 -25.36 -5.29
CA GLN A 454 27.61 -24.25 -4.44
C GLN A 454 26.43 -23.50 -5.06
N LEU A 455 25.73 -24.02 -6.07
CA LEU A 455 24.56 -23.34 -6.66
C LEU A 455 23.24 -23.73 -5.99
N PRO A 456 22.28 -22.79 -5.91
CA PRO A 456 20.88 -23.15 -5.65
C PRO A 456 20.36 -24.03 -6.79
N GLU A 457 19.40 -24.90 -6.49
CA GLU A 457 18.89 -25.94 -7.42
C GLU A 457 18.50 -25.35 -8.78
N ALA A 458 17.77 -24.24 -8.78
CA ALA A 458 17.30 -23.57 -9.99
C ALA A 458 18.44 -23.06 -10.90
N ALA A 459 19.65 -22.85 -10.37
CA ALA A 459 20.80 -22.35 -11.11
C ALA A 459 21.70 -23.46 -11.68
N VAL A 460 21.55 -24.71 -11.24
CA VAL A 460 22.42 -25.83 -11.66
C VAL A 460 22.29 -26.13 -13.16
N ALA A 461 21.07 -26.34 -13.66
CA ALA A 461 20.85 -26.63 -15.08
C ALA A 461 21.27 -25.47 -16.02
N PRO A 462 20.95 -24.19 -15.71
CA PRO A 462 21.51 -23.05 -16.44
C PRO A 462 23.04 -23.00 -16.47
N ALA A 463 23.73 -23.38 -15.39
CA ALA A 463 25.19 -23.41 -15.36
C ALA A 463 25.77 -24.43 -16.36
N PHE A 464 25.13 -25.59 -16.54
CA PHE A 464 25.52 -26.57 -17.56
C PHE A 464 25.35 -26.04 -18.99
N ASN A 465 24.33 -25.20 -19.25
CA ASN A 465 24.17 -24.54 -20.56
C ASN A 465 25.33 -23.57 -20.85
N GLN A 466 25.79 -22.85 -19.84
CA GLN A 466 26.93 -21.95 -19.98
C GLN A 466 28.23 -22.74 -20.24
N LEU A 467 28.41 -23.87 -19.56
CA LEU A 467 29.62 -24.70 -19.67
C LEU A 467 29.65 -25.58 -20.93
N SER A 468 28.50 -26.03 -21.45
CA SER A 468 28.38 -26.74 -22.74
C SER A 468 28.63 -25.83 -23.95
N GLY A 469 28.46 -24.51 -23.78
CA GLY A 469 28.67 -23.54 -24.83
C GLY A 469 27.58 -23.54 -25.91
N GLU A 470 26.43 -24.18 -25.71
CA GLU A 470 25.31 -24.26 -26.69
C GLU A 470 24.77 -22.90 -27.18
N VAL A 471 25.03 -21.83 -26.42
CA VAL A 471 24.74 -20.45 -26.84
C VAL A 471 25.56 -20.05 -28.07
N TYR A 472 26.77 -20.59 -28.25
CA TYR A 472 27.66 -20.21 -29.36
C TYR A 472 27.30 -20.89 -30.70
N PRO A 473 27.02 -22.20 -30.79
CA PRO A 473 26.55 -22.85 -32.01
C PRO A 473 25.22 -22.29 -32.52
N SER A 474 24.29 -21.92 -31.63
CA SER A 474 23.02 -21.31 -32.01
C SER A 474 23.21 -19.94 -32.65
N ILE A 475 24.08 -19.09 -32.09
CA ILE A 475 24.45 -17.80 -32.72
C ILE A 475 25.15 -18.01 -34.07
N ALA A 476 26.10 -18.96 -34.18
CA ALA A 476 26.75 -19.26 -35.45
C ALA A 476 25.76 -19.76 -36.52
N THR A 477 24.79 -20.57 -36.11
CA THR A 477 23.72 -21.07 -37.00
C THR A 477 22.77 -19.95 -37.41
N VAL A 478 22.41 -19.05 -36.49
CA VAL A 478 21.61 -17.86 -36.78
C VAL A 478 22.35 -16.90 -37.71
N ILE A 479 23.66 -16.67 -37.50
CA ILE A 479 24.51 -15.87 -38.38
C ILE A 479 24.60 -16.53 -39.76
N GLN A 480 24.75 -17.86 -39.84
CA GLN A 480 24.71 -18.57 -41.11
C GLN A 480 23.35 -18.44 -41.81
N GLN A 481 22.22 -18.57 -41.10
CA GLN A 481 20.89 -18.37 -41.67
C GLN A 481 20.68 -16.92 -42.14
N GLN A 482 21.14 -15.92 -41.37
CA GLN A 482 21.10 -14.52 -41.79
C GLN A 482 22.00 -14.26 -43.00
N SER A 483 23.13 -14.96 -43.13
CA SER A 483 24.01 -14.85 -44.29
C SER A 483 23.33 -15.35 -45.59
N ILE A 484 22.36 -16.28 -45.49
CA ILE A 484 21.58 -16.74 -46.64
C ILE A 484 20.70 -15.59 -47.17
N TYR A 485 20.01 -14.87 -46.29
CA TYR A 485 19.19 -13.71 -46.69
C TYR A 485 20.03 -12.60 -47.33
N LEU A 486 21.21 -12.32 -46.77
CA LEU A 486 22.12 -11.32 -47.34
C LEU A 486 22.65 -11.77 -48.72
N ARG A 487 23.01 -13.06 -48.86
CA ARG A 487 23.49 -13.65 -50.11
C ARG A 487 22.40 -13.70 -51.17
N GLU A 488 21.16 -14.01 -50.81
CA GLU A 488 20.01 -13.98 -51.71
C GLU A 488 19.67 -12.57 -52.17
N ALA A 489 19.71 -11.58 -51.27
CA ALA A 489 19.48 -10.18 -51.63
C ALA A 489 20.55 -9.66 -52.61
N VAL A 490 21.83 -9.96 -52.34
CA VAL A 490 22.94 -9.62 -53.24
C VAL A 490 22.86 -10.38 -54.56
N GLY A 491 22.57 -11.68 -54.53
CA GLY A 491 22.38 -12.50 -55.73
C GLY A 491 21.18 -12.06 -56.58
N THR A 492 20.12 -11.56 -55.95
CA THR A 492 18.95 -11.00 -56.64
C THR A 492 19.26 -9.65 -57.26
N ARG A 493 20.01 -8.78 -56.58
CA ARG A 493 20.48 -7.50 -57.17
C ARG A 493 21.50 -7.70 -58.29
N LEU A 494 22.41 -8.66 -58.17
CA LEU A 494 23.33 -9.03 -59.26
C LEU A 494 22.58 -9.59 -60.47
N ARG A 495 21.57 -10.46 -60.25
CA ARG A 495 20.67 -10.92 -61.33
C ARG A 495 19.86 -9.79 -61.96
N GLN A 496 19.41 -8.81 -61.18
CA GLN A 496 18.80 -7.58 -61.70
C GLN A 496 19.80 -6.72 -62.48
N SER A 497 21.09 -6.75 -62.16
CA SER A 497 22.12 -5.97 -62.86
C SER A 497 22.62 -6.62 -64.14
N LEU A 498 22.60 -7.95 -64.25
CA LEU A 498 22.94 -8.67 -65.49
C LEU A 498 21.77 -8.69 -66.49
N THR A 499 20.57 -8.31 -66.06
CA THR A 499 19.44 -8.05 -66.94
C THR A 499 19.42 -6.55 -67.26
N GLY A 500 19.86 -6.19 -68.46
CA GLY A 500 19.89 -4.80 -68.91
C GLY A 500 18.52 -4.11 -68.78
N SER A 501 18.52 -2.78 -68.75
CA SER A 501 17.33 -1.94 -68.77
C SER A 501 16.37 -2.38 -69.87
N GLY A 502 15.35 -3.18 -69.49
CA GLY A 502 14.33 -3.68 -70.42
C GLY A 502 14.02 -5.18 -70.38
N THR A 503 14.72 -6.02 -69.61
CA THR A 503 14.36 -7.45 -69.51
C THR A 503 14.22 -7.93 -68.07
N GLY A 504 13.20 -7.39 -67.38
CA GLY A 504 12.74 -7.96 -66.10
C GLY A 504 12.03 -9.30 -66.31
N ALA A 505 12.08 -10.17 -65.29
CA ALA A 505 11.49 -11.51 -65.24
C ALA A 505 9.95 -11.57 -65.40
N LEU A 506 9.31 -10.48 -65.82
CA LEU A 506 7.88 -10.35 -66.05
C LEU A 506 7.53 -10.12 -67.54
N ALA A 507 8.52 -10.10 -68.44
CA ALA A 507 8.30 -9.95 -69.88
C ALA A 507 7.58 -11.15 -70.55
N TYR A 508 7.37 -12.26 -69.83
CA TYR A 508 6.58 -13.41 -70.28
C TYR A 508 5.12 -13.41 -69.80
N ALA A 509 4.69 -12.45 -68.97
CA ALA A 509 3.32 -12.40 -68.44
C ALA A 509 2.42 -11.31 -69.06
N ALA A 510 2.93 -10.50 -69.98
CA ALA A 510 2.18 -9.44 -70.65
C ALA A 510 1.79 -9.84 -72.08
N LYS A 511 1.06 -10.94 -72.23
CA LYS A 511 0.22 -11.16 -73.42
C LYS A 511 -1.01 -11.99 -73.05
N ALA A 512 -2.16 -11.34 -73.20
CA ALA A 512 -3.53 -11.85 -73.21
C ALA A 512 -4.36 -11.74 -71.91
N ALA A 513 -5.30 -10.78 -71.99
CA ALA A 513 -6.67 -10.78 -71.48
C ALA A 513 -6.93 -10.57 -69.97
N GLY A 514 -7.35 -9.33 -69.64
CA GLY A 514 -8.61 -8.93 -68.99
C GLY A 514 -9.19 -9.71 -67.78
N PRO A 515 -9.96 -9.05 -66.91
CA PRO A 515 -10.44 -9.64 -65.66
C PRO A 515 -11.47 -10.74 -65.94
N ALA A 516 -11.14 -11.97 -65.57
CA ALA A 516 -12.09 -13.08 -65.53
C ALA A 516 -12.56 -13.27 -64.08
N THR A 517 -13.83 -12.95 -63.83
CA THR A 517 -14.58 -13.37 -62.65
C THR A 517 -14.73 -14.89 -62.68
N ALA A 518 -14.12 -15.59 -61.73
CA ALA A 518 -14.40 -17.00 -61.49
C ALA A 518 -15.47 -17.12 -60.37
N PRO A 519 -16.62 -17.77 -60.62
CA PRO A 519 -17.60 -18.02 -59.58
C PRO A 519 -17.08 -19.07 -58.59
N LEU A 520 -17.26 -18.83 -57.30
CA LEU A 520 -17.12 -19.86 -56.27
C LEU A 520 -18.27 -20.87 -56.46
N SER A 521 -17.93 -22.16 -56.52
CA SER A 521 -18.94 -23.23 -56.43
C SER A 521 -19.69 -23.12 -55.10
N ALA A 522 -21.01 -23.32 -55.13
CA ALA A 522 -21.87 -23.24 -53.96
C ALA A 522 -21.44 -24.23 -52.87
N GLY A 523 -21.20 -23.72 -51.64
CA GLY A 523 -21.13 -24.55 -50.43
C GLY A 523 -19.92 -24.38 -49.51
N LEU A 524 -18.94 -23.50 -49.79
CA LEU A 524 -17.78 -23.34 -48.92
C LEU A 524 -17.53 -21.88 -48.51
N THR A 525 -17.56 -21.63 -47.21
CA THR A 525 -17.12 -20.39 -46.55
C THR A 525 -15.63 -20.46 -46.17
N PRO A 526 -14.93 -19.31 -46.09
CA PRO A 526 -13.50 -19.17 -46.38
C PRO A 526 -12.63 -19.29 -45.11
N THR A 527 -11.29 -19.27 -45.25
CA THR A 527 -10.44 -18.73 -44.18
C THR A 527 -9.12 -18.16 -44.72
N LEU A 528 -8.86 -16.89 -44.41
CA LEU A 528 -7.59 -16.19 -44.61
C LEU A 528 -7.01 -15.92 -43.21
N TRP A 529 -5.78 -16.38 -42.95
CA TRP A 529 -5.02 -16.00 -41.76
C TRP A 529 -3.79 -15.21 -42.18
N LEU A 530 -3.69 -13.97 -41.71
CA LEU A 530 -2.49 -13.14 -41.75
C LEU A 530 -2.16 -12.74 -40.31
N GLN A 531 -0.96 -13.11 -39.86
CA GLN A 531 -0.37 -12.67 -38.60
C GLN A 531 0.84 -11.79 -38.94
N GLY A 532 0.79 -10.52 -38.53
CA GLY A 532 1.92 -9.60 -38.60
C GLY A 532 2.63 -9.56 -37.25
N TYR A 533 3.96 -9.72 -37.27
CA TYR A 533 4.83 -9.28 -36.17
C TYR A 533 5.49 -7.97 -36.59
N GLY A 534 5.14 -6.89 -35.89
CA GLY A 534 5.92 -5.67 -35.85
C GLY A 534 6.85 -5.72 -34.64
N GLY A 535 8.10 -5.31 -34.86
CA GLY A 535 9.01 -4.79 -33.85
C GLY A 535 9.44 -3.40 -34.30
#